data_AF-A0A382RZH2-F1
#
_entry.id   AF-A0A382RZH2-F1
#
_cell.length_a   1.000
_cell.length_b   1.000
_cell.length_c   1.000
_cell.angle_alpha   90.00
_cell.angle_beta   90.00
_cell.angle_gamma   90.00
#
_symmetry.space_group_name_H-M   'P 1'
#
loop_
_entity.id
_entity.type
_entity.pdbx_description
1 polymer ?
#
loop_
_entity_poly.entity_id
_entity_poly.type
_entity_poly.pdbx_seq_one_letter_code
_entity_poly.pdbx_strand_id
1 'polypeptide(L)'
;MTLNRIYKHFKEFSFMVLVIDSQIAGISGDMLLCSLVDIGANRSKIIDGIRNAESLCKDVKVKKVEFVEVKKNSLQATELLLEI
;
A
#
# COMPACT_ATOMS: atom_id res chain seq x y z
N MET A 1 5.84 -25.69 -10.30
CA MET A 1 7.17 -25.96 -9.69
C MET A 1 7.73 -24.77 -8.88
N THR A 2 7.20 -23.55 -9.04
CA THR A 2 7.72 -22.31 -8.40
C THR A 2 7.27 -22.13 -6.95
N LEU A 3 6.02 -22.47 -6.64
CA LEU A 3 5.43 -22.28 -5.32
C LEU A 3 6.19 -23.06 -4.23
N ASN A 4 6.46 -24.35 -4.45
CA ASN A 4 7.21 -25.18 -3.50
C ASN A 4 8.63 -24.68 -3.22
N ARG A 5 9.25 -23.96 -4.15
CA ARG A 5 10.59 -23.38 -3.97
C ARG A 5 10.56 -22.10 -3.13
N ILE A 6 9.50 -21.30 -3.28
CA ILE A 6 9.20 -20.16 -2.41
C ILE A 6 8.96 -20.69 -0.99
N TYR A 7 8.07 -21.66 -0.81
CA TYR A 7 7.79 -22.27 0.51
C TYR A 7 9.03 -22.87 1.19
N LYS A 8 9.98 -23.44 0.43
CA LYS A 8 11.21 -24.01 0.97
C LYS A 8 12.16 -22.94 1.53
N HIS A 9 12.30 -21.80 0.86
CA HIS A 9 13.09 -20.67 1.37
C HIS A 9 12.45 -19.98 2.58
N PHE A 10 11.12 -20.04 2.70
CA PHE A 10 10.39 -19.42 3.81
C PHE A 10 10.53 -20.21 5.13
N LYS A 11 10.98 -21.46 5.08
CA LYS A 11 11.07 -22.33 6.27
C LYS A 11 12.26 -22.02 7.18
N GLU A 12 13.26 -21.28 6.70
CA GLU A 12 14.50 -20.97 7.43
C GLU A 12 14.46 -19.65 8.21
N PHE A 13 13.45 -18.80 7.98
CA PHE A 13 13.19 -17.60 8.78
C PHE A 13 11.73 -17.64 9.25
N SER A 14 11.47 -17.48 10.55
CA SER A 14 10.11 -17.34 11.07
C SER A 14 9.60 -15.92 10.78
N PHE A 15 9.15 -15.67 9.56
CA PHE A 15 8.45 -14.44 9.22
C PHE A 15 6.96 -14.70 9.00
N MET A 16 6.15 -13.76 9.49
CA MET A 16 4.71 -13.78 9.32
C MET A 16 4.39 -13.28 7.91
N VAL A 17 3.70 -14.10 7.12
CA VAL A 17 3.29 -13.77 5.76
C VAL A 17 1.79 -13.50 5.75
N LEU A 18 1.41 -12.30 5.32
CA LEU A 18 0.03 -11.94 5.04
C LEU A 18 -0.18 -11.99 3.53
N VAL A 19 -1.12 -12.81 3.07
CA VAL A 19 -1.53 -12.88 1.67
C VAL A 19 -2.93 -12.28 1.56
N ILE A 20 -3.08 -11.27 0.71
CA ILE A 20 -4.36 -10.62 0.43
C ILE A 20 -4.63 -10.75 -1.07
N ASP A 21 -5.77 -11.34 -1.41
CA ASP A 21 -6.33 -11.24 -2.76
C ASP A 21 -7.17 -9.96 -2.83
N SER A 22 -6.60 -8.91 -3.43
CA SER A 22 -7.26 -7.60 -3.47
C SER A 22 -8.51 -7.57 -4.34
N GLN A 23 -8.57 -8.38 -5.39
CA GLN A 23 -9.71 -8.43 -6.29
C GLN A 23 -10.92 -9.08 -5.63
N ILE A 24 -10.70 -10.18 -4.90
CA ILE A 24 -11.76 -10.85 -4.14
C ILE A 24 -12.16 -10.06 -2.90
N ALA A 25 -11.19 -9.44 -2.21
CA ALA A 25 -11.46 -8.63 -1.02
C ALA A 25 -12.11 -7.27 -1.35
N GLY A 26 -12.11 -6.85 -2.61
CA GLY A 26 -12.66 -5.56 -3.03
C GLY A 26 -11.87 -4.37 -2.50
N ILE A 27 -10.55 -4.51 -2.32
CA ILE A 27 -9.68 -3.42 -1.86
C ILE A 27 -8.91 -2.83 -3.04
N SER A 28 -8.97 -1.51 -3.18
CA SER A 28 -8.15 -0.79 -4.15
C SER A 28 -6.75 -0.52 -3.59
N GLY A 29 -5.81 -0.14 -4.47
CA GLY A 29 -4.41 0.09 -4.09
C GLY A 29 -4.25 1.24 -3.08
N ASP A 30 -4.99 2.33 -3.26
CA ASP A 30 -5.02 3.47 -2.33
C ASP A 30 -5.63 3.10 -0.97
N MET A 31 -6.71 2.31 -0.93
CA MET A 31 -7.28 1.79 0.32
C MET A 31 -6.25 0.96 1.10
N LEU A 32 -5.45 0.15 0.41
CA LEU A 32 -4.38 -0.63 1.03
C LEU A 32 -3.29 0.30 1.62
N LEU A 33 -2.85 1.31 0.87
CA LEU A 33 -1.87 2.28 1.35
C LEU A 33 -2.38 3.09 2.54
N CYS A 34 -3.62 3.56 2.49
CA CYS A 34 -4.28 4.24 3.60
C CYS A 34 -4.37 3.33 4.83
N SER A 35 -4.78 2.07 4.65
CA SER A 35 -4.85 1.09 5.75
C SER A 35 -3.49 0.86 6.40
N LEU A 36 -2.43 0.78 5.59
CA LEU A 36 -1.06 0.66 6.11
C LEU A 36 -0.65 1.87 6.95
N VAL A 37 -0.95 3.08 6.48
CA VAL A 37 -0.69 4.31 7.25
C VAL A 37 -1.49 4.33 8.55
N ASP A 38 -2.76 3.91 8.51
CA ASP A 38 -3.66 3.88 9.65
C ASP A 38 -3.14 2.94 10.76
N ILE A 39 -2.58 1.79 10.39
CA ILE A 39 -1.96 0.84 11.34
C ILE A 39 -0.51 1.21 11.74
N GLY A 40 -0.02 2.38 11.34
CA GLY A 40 1.25 2.94 11.81
C GLY A 40 2.44 2.80 10.84
N ALA A 41 2.21 2.49 9.57
CA ALA A 41 3.28 2.52 8.57
C ALA A 41 3.83 3.95 8.38
N ASN A 42 5.12 4.04 8.02
CA ASN A 42 5.77 5.32 7.82
C ASN A 42 5.28 6.01 6.54
N ARG A 43 4.53 7.10 6.71
CA ARG A 43 3.95 7.91 5.63
C ARG A 43 4.99 8.35 4.59
N SER A 44 6.13 8.88 5.03
CA SER A 44 7.17 9.39 4.13
C SER A 44 7.73 8.29 3.24
N LYS A 45 7.99 7.09 3.79
CA LYS A 45 8.47 5.96 2.98
C LYS A 45 7.47 5.52 1.91
N ILE A 46 6.16 5.58 2.20
CA ILE A 46 5.13 5.25 1.23
C ILE A 46 5.08 6.33 0.13
N ILE A 47 5.14 7.61 0.49
CA ILE A 47 5.20 8.72 -0.47
C ILE A 47 6.42 8.60 -1.37
N ASP A 48 7.60 8.32 -0.82
CA ASP A 48 8.83 8.09 -1.60
C ASP A 48 8.66 6.92 -2.57
N GLY A 49 7.99 5.85 -2.13
CA GLY A 49 7.62 4.70 -2.98
C GLY A 49 6.73 5.10 -4.16
N ILE A 50 5.70 5.92 -3.93
CA ILE A 50 4.81 6.45 -4.98
C ILE A 50 5.62 7.29 -5.99
N ARG A 51 6.50 8.17 -5.50
CA ARG A 51 7.38 8.99 -6.36
C ARG A 51 8.36 8.16 -7.17
N ASN A 52 8.89 7.08 -6.60
CA ASN A 52 9.72 6.14 -7.35
C ASN A 52 8.91 5.40 -8.42
N ALA A 53 7.67 5.02 -8.13
CA ALA A 53 6.79 4.36 -9.10
C ALA A 53 6.39 5.26 -10.28
N GLU A 54 6.32 6.58 -10.07
CA GLU A 54 6.13 7.59 -11.13
C GLU A 54 7.15 7.41 -12.27
N SER A 55 8.42 7.15 -11.93
CA SER A 55 9.49 6.92 -12.93
C SER A 55 9.28 5.70 -13.82
N LEU A 56 8.43 4.76 -13.39
CA LEU A 56 8.10 3.53 -14.13
C LEU A 56 6.90 3.71 -15.06
N CYS A 57 6.14 4.80 -14.92
CA CYS A 57 4.93 5.07 -15.67
C CYS A 57 5.19 6.23 -16.66
N LYS A 58 5.22 5.92 -17.96
CA LYS A 58 5.29 6.97 -18.99
C LYS A 58 4.02 7.82 -18.92
N ASP A 59 4.18 9.14 -19.00
CA ASP A 59 3.11 10.14 -19.03
C ASP A 59 2.28 10.31 -17.75
N VAL A 60 2.76 9.78 -16.62
CA VAL A 60 2.19 10.02 -15.29
C VAL A 60 3.07 11.04 -14.56
N LYS A 61 2.48 12.12 -14.03
CA LYS A 61 3.20 13.09 -13.22
C LYS A 61 2.45 13.39 -11.93
N VAL A 62 3.01 13.02 -10.77
CA VAL A 62 2.31 13.25 -9.50
C VAL A 62 2.44 14.73 -9.11
N LYS A 63 1.35 15.49 -9.16
CA LYS A 63 1.30 16.91 -8.76
C LYS A 63 1.24 17.05 -7.25
N LYS A 64 0.40 16.26 -6.59
CA LYS A 64 0.21 16.26 -5.14
C LYS A 64 0.07 14.83 -4.62
N VAL A 65 0.68 14.56 -3.47
CA VAL A 65 0.50 13.30 -2.73
C VAL A 65 0.54 13.60 -1.23
N GLU A 66 -0.52 13.26 -0.52
CA GLU A 66 -0.65 13.56 0.91
C GLU A 66 -1.59 12.54 1.56
N PHE A 67 -1.25 12.09 2.77
CA PHE A 67 -2.16 11.30 3.60
C PHE A 67 -2.78 12.22 4.65
N VAL A 68 -4.10 12.27 4.69
CA VAL A 68 -4.86 13.09 5.64
C VAL A 68 -5.79 12.21 6.46
N GLU A 69 -6.04 12.61 7.70
CA GLU A 69 -7.04 11.97 8.53
C GLU A 69 -8.41 12.57 8.23
N VAL A 70 -9.39 11.71 7.98
CA VAL A 70 -10.78 12.10 7.73
C VAL A 70 -11.70 11.56 8.80
N LYS A 71 -12.60 12.42 9.28
CA LYS A 71 -13.65 12.05 10.22
C LYS A 71 -15.02 12.30 9.60
N LYS A 72 -15.81 11.25 9.37
CA LYS A 72 -17.17 11.32 8.83
C LYS A 72 -18.10 10.46 9.67
N ASN A 73 -19.19 11.04 10.18
CA ASN A 73 -20.23 10.31 10.93
C ASN A 73 -19.65 9.36 12.01
N SER A 74 -18.72 9.89 12.82
CA SER A 74 -18.00 9.17 13.88
C SER A 74 -16.97 8.12 13.42
N LEU A 75 -16.84 7.86 12.12
CA LEU A 75 -15.75 7.05 11.55
C LEU A 75 -14.52 7.91 11.33
N GLN A 76 -13.37 7.40 11.73
CA GLN A 76 -12.05 7.97 11.50
C GLN A 76 -11.30 7.04 10.54
N ALA A 77 -10.71 7.61 9.50
CA ALA A 77 -9.93 6.87 8.51
C ALA A 77 -8.82 7.74 7.94
N THR A 78 -7.88 7.11 7.27
CA THR A 78 -6.86 7.79 6.47
C THR A 78 -7.32 7.88 5.01
N GLU A 79 -7.21 9.07 4.41
CA GLU A 79 -7.45 9.32 2.98
C GLU A 79 -6.13 9.67 2.27
N LEU A 80 -5.96 9.19 1.04
CA LEU A 80 -4.85 9.54 0.16
C LEU A 80 -5.32 10.59 -0.84
N LEU A 81 -4.84 11.82 -0.68
CA LEU A 81 -5.03 12.89 -1.66
C LEU A 81 -3.94 12.77 -2.72
N LEU A 82 -4.29 12.18 -3.86
CA LEU A 82 -3.40 12.00 -5.02
C LEU A 82 -3.90 12.82 -6.21
N GLU A 83 -3.04 13.72 -6.70
CA GLU A 83 -3.27 14.47 -7.93
C GLU A 83 -2.21 14.09 -8.95
N ILE A 84 -2.63 13.65 -10.14
CA ILE A 84 -1.79 13.24 -11.28
C ILE A 84 -1.99 14.22 -12.45
#